data_AF-A0A967N3M5-F1
#
_entry.id   AF-A0A967N3M5-F1
#
_cell.length_a   1.000
_cell.length_b   1.000
_cell.length_c   1.000
_cell.angle_alpha   90.00
_cell.angle_beta   90.00
_cell.angle_gamma   90.00
#
_symmetry.space_group_name_H-M   'P 1'
#
loop_
_entity.id
_entity.type
_entity.pdbx_description
1 polymer ?
#
loop_
_entity_poly.entity_id
_entity_poly.type
_entity_poly.pdbx_seq_one_letter_code
_entity_poly.pdbx_strand_id
1 'polypeptide(L)'
;PRDLSREELRELLRELVRIGEIDPGFTAKISEVAMISAGDVAVRLGEPEVTVLFRRPLAAYRLRQGLRALSDAAGRAAGPPPGAVDLRFEDQVVIRTPGSGARLRGASRRADALQE
;
A
#
# COMPACT_ATOMS: atom_id res chain seq x y z
N PRO A 1 8.58 -12.16 -8.04
CA PRO A 1 9.37 -12.47 -6.83
C PRO A 1 10.72 -13.04 -7.23
N ARG A 2 11.81 -12.60 -6.59
CA ARG A 2 13.14 -13.17 -6.82
C ARG A 2 13.51 -14.13 -5.69
N ASP A 3 14.43 -15.04 -5.96
CA ASP A 3 15.02 -15.87 -4.92
C ASP A 3 15.80 -14.99 -3.93
N LEU A 4 15.65 -15.32 -2.64
CA LEU A 4 16.33 -14.66 -1.55
C LEU A 4 17.59 -15.42 -1.19
N SER A 5 18.70 -14.70 -1.06
CA SER A 5 19.86 -15.23 -0.36
C SER A 5 19.51 -15.50 1.10
N ARG A 6 20.28 -16.37 1.76
CA ARG A 6 20.08 -16.68 3.19
C ARG A 6 20.23 -15.44 4.07
N GLU A 7 21.09 -14.49 3.67
CA GLU A 7 21.29 -13.24 4.37
C GLU A 7 20.08 -12.31 4.21
N GLU A 8 19.58 -12.16 2.99
CA GLU A 8 18.40 -11.35 2.69
C GLU A 8 17.14 -11.86 3.39
N LEU A 9 16.98 -13.19 3.46
CA LEU A 9 15.91 -13.83 4.22
C LEU A 9 16.01 -13.49 5.72
N ARG A 10 17.21 -13.56 6.31
CA ARG A 10 17.41 -13.21 7.73
C ARG A 10 17.09 -11.75 8.00
N GLU A 11 17.53 -10.84 7.15
CA GLU A 11 17.19 -9.42 7.27
C GLU A 11 15.69 -9.17 7.14
N LEU A 12 15.03 -9.85 6.20
CA LEU A 12 13.59 -9.73 6.00
C LEU A 12 12.83 -10.24 7.24
N LEU A 13 13.23 -11.37 7.82
CA LEU A 13 12.63 -11.89 9.03
C LEU A 13 12.84 -10.94 10.23
N ARG A 14 14.03 -10.38 10.42
CA ARG A 14 14.28 -9.38 11.48
C ARG A 14 13.38 -8.16 11.31
N GLU A 15 13.21 -7.71 10.07
CA GLU A 15 12.33 -6.59 9.76
C GLU A 15 10.87 -6.91 10.09
N LEU A 16 10.37 -8.10 9.72
CA LEU A 16 9.01 -8.53 10.05
C LEU A 16 8.80 -8.65 11.56
N VAL A 17 9.79 -9.14 12.31
CA VAL A 17 9.74 -9.19 13.79
C VAL A 17 9.62 -7.76 14.35
N ARG A 18 10.48 -6.84 13.90
CA ARG A 18 10.43 -5.44 14.33
C ARG A 18 9.10 -4.77 14.00
N ILE A 19 8.52 -5.07 12.83
CA ILE A 19 7.18 -4.60 12.45
C ILE A 19 6.11 -5.21 13.37
N GLY A 20 6.21 -6.48 13.73
CA GLY A 20 5.29 -7.14 14.65
C GLY A 20 5.32 -6.56 16.07
N GLU A 21 6.48 -6.10 16.54
CA GLU A 21 6.59 -5.36 17.80
C GLU A 21 5.89 -3.99 17.75
N ILE A 22 5.84 -3.36 16.57
CA ILE A 22 5.19 -2.06 16.36
C ILE A 22 3.68 -2.22 16.21
N ASP A 23 3.25 -3.22 15.43
CA ASP A 23 1.85 -3.50 15.13
C ASP A 23 1.63 -5.01 14.92
N PRO A 24 1.27 -5.75 15.99
CA PRO A 24 0.99 -7.18 15.90
C PRO A 24 -0.16 -7.50 14.93
N GLY A 25 -1.16 -6.60 14.86
CA GLY A 25 -2.34 -6.76 14.02
C GLY A 25 -2.02 -6.66 12.53
N PHE A 26 -1.03 -5.85 12.16
CA PHE A 26 -0.49 -5.81 10.80
C PHE A 26 0.16 -7.14 10.43
N THR A 27 1.07 -7.65 11.26
CA THR A 27 1.77 -8.91 10.98
C THR A 27 0.84 -10.13 10.94
N ALA A 28 -0.20 -10.13 11.77
CA ALA A 28 -1.21 -11.20 11.78
C ALA A 28 -2.01 -11.29 10.47
N LYS A 29 -2.06 -10.22 9.68
CA LYS A 29 -2.80 -10.16 8.40
C LYS A 29 -1.95 -10.51 7.20
N ILE A 30 -0.64 -10.70 7.36
CA ILE A 30 0.27 -10.99 6.25
C ILE A 30 -0.05 -12.35 5.65
N SER A 31 -0.40 -12.35 4.37
CA SER A 31 -0.59 -13.56 3.57
C SER A 31 0.64 -13.89 2.72
N GLU A 32 1.43 -12.88 2.34
CA GLU A 32 2.64 -13.06 1.54
C GLU A 32 3.64 -11.93 1.77
N VAL A 33 4.93 -12.24 1.66
CA VAL A 33 6.02 -11.27 1.67
C VAL A 33 6.93 -11.54 0.49
N ALA A 34 7.20 -10.51 -0.31
CA ALA A 34 8.09 -10.58 -1.46
C ALA A 34 9.12 -9.45 -1.41
N MET A 35 10.37 -9.79 -1.72
CA MET A 35 11.41 -8.78 -1.95
C MET A 35 11.42 -8.40 -3.44
N ILE A 36 11.30 -7.11 -3.71
CA ILE A 36 11.22 -6.58 -5.08
C ILE A 36 12.63 -6.28 -5.60
N SER A 37 13.43 -5.61 -4.79
CA SER A 37 14.83 -5.25 -5.07
C SER A 37 15.64 -5.31 -3.77
N ALA A 38 16.93 -4.97 -3.82
CA ALA A 38 17.75 -4.83 -2.62
C ALA A 38 17.22 -3.66 -1.76
N GLY A 39 16.31 -3.94 -0.84
CA GLY A 39 15.74 -2.97 0.10
C GLY A 39 14.23 -2.76 -0.01
N ASP A 40 13.62 -2.97 -1.19
CA ASP A 40 12.17 -2.82 -1.38
C ASP A 40 11.43 -4.13 -1.08
N VAL A 41 10.36 -4.02 -0.30
CA VAL A 41 9.50 -5.13 0.13
C VAL A 41 8.05 -4.85 -0.25
N ALA A 42 7.38 -5.88 -0.76
CA ALA A 42 5.93 -5.96 -0.83
C ALA A 42 5.42 -6.94 0.22
N VAL A 43 4.45 -6.50 1.01
CA VAL A 43 3.68 -7.33 1.93
C VAL A 43 2.25 -7.36 1.44
N ARG A 44 1.72 -8.55 1.17
CA ARG A 44 0.31 -8.74 0.87
C ARG A 44 -0.44 -9.08 2.15
N LEU A 45 -1.55 -8.39 2.37
CA LEU A 45 -2.48 -8.67 3.45
C LEU A 45 -3.63 -9.52 2.92
N GLY A 46 -4.16 -10.43 3.74
CA GLY A 46 -5.24 -11.34 3.34
C GLY A 46 -6.62 -10.68 3.29
N GLU A 47 -6.99 -9.90 4.31
CA GLU A 47 -8.35 -9.34 4.42
C GLU A 47 -8.34 -7.93 5.06
N PRO A 48 -8.72 -6.87 4.32
CA PRO A 48 -8.91 -6.84 2.86
C PRO A 48 -7.61 -7.12 2.10
N GLU A 49 -7.70 -7.65 0.88
CA GLU A 49 -6.51 -7.87 0.04
C GLU A 49 -5.88 -6.51 -0.33
N VAL A 50 -4.75 -6.20 0.31
CA VAL A 50 -4.02 -4.96 0.12
C VAL A 50 -2.53 -5.26 0.06
N THR A 51 -1.83 -4.65 -0.90
CA THR A 51 -0.37 -4.68 -0.96
C THR A 51 0.24 -3.46 -0.28
N VAL A 52 1.13 -3.67 0.67
CA VAL A 52 1.95 -2.63 1.31
C VAL A 52 3.36 -2.68 0.75
N LEU A 53 3.80 -1.57 0.14
CA LEU A 53 5.14 -1.41 -0.43
C LEU A 53 5.97 -0.51 0.48
N PHE A 54 7.19 -0.91 0.82
CA PHE A 54 8.09 -0.09 1.64
C PHE A 54 9.57 -0.38 1.38
N ARG A 55 10.43 0.54 1.82
CA ARG A 55 11.88 0.37 1.91
C ARG A 55 12.24 -0.05 3.33
N ARG A 56 13.10 -1.06 3.47
CA ARG A 56 13.68 -1.44 4.77
C ARG A 56 14.77 -0.44 5.17
N PRO A 57 14.87 -0.06 6.46
CA PRO A 57 13.92 -0.37 7.53
C PRO A 57 12.68 0.55 7.47
N LEU A 58 11.48 -0.02 7.65
CA LEU A 58 10.22 0.72 7.74
C LEU A 58 10.07 1.42 9.09
N ALA A 59 10.19 2.74 9.12
CA ALA A 59 9.97 3.47 10.36
C ALA A 59 8.54 3.26 10.91
N ALA A 60 8.42 3.09 12.23
CA ALA A 60 7.13 2.81 12.89
C ALA A 60 6.06 3.86 12.61
N TYR A 61 6.47 5.14 12.56
CA TYR A 61 5.56 6.24 12.26
C TYR A 61 5.03 6.17 10.82
N ARG A 62 5.85 5.72 9.85
CA ARG A 62 5.47 5.56 8.44
C ARG A 62 4.44 4.46 8.27
N LEU A 63 4.62 3.33 8.97
CA LEU A 63 3.62 2.25 8.98
C LEU A 63 2.27 2.78 9.49
N ARG A 64 2.25 3.45 10.64
CA ARG A 64 1.02 4.02 11.20
C ARG A 64 0.37 5.05 10.29
N GLN A 65 1.15 5.95 9.68
CA GLN A 65 0.64 6.91 8.70
C GLN A 65 0.03 6.21 7.48
N GLY A 66 0.70 5.18 6.97
CA GLY A 66 0.23 4.34 5.88
C GLY A 66 -1.12 3.69 6.17
N LEU A 67 -1.25 3.04 7.33
CA LEU A 67 -2.48 2.37 7.74
C LEU A 67 -3.63 3.36 7.97
N ARG A 68 -3.35 4.52 8.57
CA ARG A 68 -4.34 5.59 8.73
C ARG A 68 -4.83 6.13 7.39
N ALA A 69 -3.91 6.42 6.46
CA ALA A 69 -4.25 6.90 5.13
C ALA A 69 -5.04 5.85 4.33
N LEU A 70 -4.68 4.57 4.45
CA LEU A 70 -5.41 3.46 3.84
C LEU A 70 -6.84 3.38 4.38
N SER A 71 -7.01 3.48 5.70
CA SER A 71 -8.33 3.45 6.34
C SER A 71 -9.19 4.65 5.95
N ASP A 72 -8.61 5.86 5.90
CA ASP A 72 -9.33 7.07 5.43
C ASP A 72 -9.73 6.94 3.96
N ALA A 73 -8.83 6.48 3.09
CA ALA A 73 -9.11 6.26 1.68
C ALA A 73 -10.20 5.19 1.45
N ALA A 74 -10.19 4.10 2.22
CA ALA A 74 -11.24 3.09 2.19
C ALA A 74 -12.60 3.66 2.64
N GLY A 75 -12.62 4.50 3.69
CA GLY A 75 -13.84 5.16 4.16
C GLY A 75 -14.43 6.19 3.17
N ARG A 76 -13.60 6.78 2.31
CA ARG A 76 -14.02 7.74 1.27
C ARG A 76 -14.32 7.10 -0.08
N ALA A 77 -14.03 5.82 -0.26
CA ALA A 77 -14.15 5.16 -1.56
C ALA A 77 -15.62 5.04 -1.99
N ALA A 78 -16.01 5.71 -3.08
CA ALA A 78 -17.29 5.50 -3.74
C ALA A 78 -17.31 4.28 -4.67
N GLY A 79 -16.26 3.46 -4.64
CA GLY A 79 -16.03 2.30 -5.51
C GLY A 79 -15.20 1.24 -4.80
N PRO A 80 -14.47 0.37 -5.53
CA PRO A 80 -13.65 -0.66 -4.90
C PRO A 80 -12.66 -0.08 -3.88
N PRO A 81 -12.42 -0.79 -2.76
CA PRO A 81 -11.46 -0.33 -1.77
C PRO A 81 -10.04 -0.24 -2.36
N PRO A 82 -9.13 0.54 -1.76
CA PRO A 82 -7.75 0.60 -2.22
C PRO A 82 -7.08 -0.77 -2.24
N GLY A 83 -6.35 -1.06 -3.31
CA GLY A 83 -5.63 -2.33 -3.48
C GLY A 83 -4.16 -2.27 -3.05
N ALA A 84 -3.60 -1.07 -2.88
CA ALA A 84 -2.24 -0.93 -2.36
C ALA A 84 -1.97 0.40 -1.66
N VAL A 85 -0.98 0.38 -0.77
CA VAL A 85 -0.36 1.55 -0.15
C VAL A 85 1.16 1.49 -0.34
N ASP A 86 1.74 2.56 -0.86
CA ASP A 86 3.18 2.66 -1.13
C ASP A 86 3.83 3.72 -0.22
N LEU A 87 4.71 3.24 0.65
CA LEU A 87 5.38 3.97 1.71
C LEU A 87 6.84 4.28 1.36
N ARG A 88 7.30 4.00 0.15
CA ARG A 88 8.70 4.19 -0.27
C ARG A 88 9.10 5.67 -0.46
N PHE A 89 8.13 6.58 -0.50
CA PHE A 89 8.34 8.01 -0.69
C PHE A 89 8.43 8.71 0.67
N GLU A 90 9.54 9.37 0.96
CA GLU A 90 9.91 9.89 2.30
C GLU A 90 8.77 10.64 3.03
N ASP A 91 8.12 11.57 2.32
CA ASP A 91 7.08 12.43 2.91
C ASP A 91 5.66 12.13 2.39
N GLN A 92 5.50 11.06 1.61
CA GLN A 92 4.23 10.77 0.93
C GLN A 92 3.75 9.35 1.21
N VAL A 93 2.44 9.21 1.31
CA VAL A 93 1.77 7.91 1.29
C VAL A 93 0.96 7.85 0.01
N VAL A 94 1.28 6.91 -0.87
CA VAL A 94 0.58 6.76 -2.15
C VAL A 94 -0.44 5.64 -2.02
N ILE A 95 -1.72 5.97 -2.18
CA ILE A 95 -2.82 5.00 -2.19
C ILE A 95 -3.18 4.67 -3.63
N ARG A 96 -3.25 3.38 -3.96
CA ARG A 96 -3.65 2.90 -5.29
C ARG A 96 -5.03 2.27 -5.21
N THR A 97 -5.99 2.87 -5.91
CA THR A 97 -7.35 2.32 -6.06
C THR A 97 -7.44 1.50 -7.36
N PRO A 98 -8.16 0.37 -7.36
CA PRO A 98 -8.48 -0.35 -8.58
C PRO A 98 -9.26 0.58 -9.54
N GLY A 99 -8.72 0.85 -10.73
CA GLY A 99 -9.39 1.64 -11.77
C GLY A 99 -9.01 3.12 -11.90
N SER A 100 -8.08 3.66 -11.09
CA SER A 100 -7.61 5.05 -11.23
C SER A 100 -6.74 5.34 -12.48
N GLY A 101 -6.60 4.35 -13.38
CA GLY A 101 -5.98 4.51 -14.70
C GLY A 101 -6.94 4.86 -15.86
N ALA A 102 -8.25 4.97 -15.63
CA ALA A 102 -9.23 5.00 -16.73
C ALA A 102 -10.32 6.09 -16.66
N ARG A 103 -10.13 7.20 -15.94
CA ARG A 103 -11.10 8.32 -15.95
C ARG A 103 -10.51 9.73 -16.10
N LEU A 104 -9.43 9.86 -16.87
CA LEU A 104 -8.99 11.16 -17.42
C LEU A 104 -9.27 11.31 -18.94
N ARG A 105 -10.21 10.53 -19.48
CA ARG A 105 -10.88 10.85 -20.76
C ARG A 105 -12.37 10.89 -20.49
N GLY A 106 -12.96 12.09 -20.48
CA GLY A 106 -14.42 12.24 -20.48
C GLY A 106 -15.04 13.32 -19.61
N ALA A 107 -14.27 14.16 -18.88
CA ALA A 107 -14.84 15.34 -18.22
C ALA A 107 -14.64 16.60 -19.09
N SER A 108 -15.18 16.57 -20.31
CA SER A 108 -15.60 17.82 -20.95
C SER A 108 -16.92 18.23 -20.29
N ARG A 109 -16.97 19.49 -19.89
CA ARG A 109 -18.01 20.11 -19.07
C ARG A 109 -19.40 19.95 -19.71
N ARG A 110 -20.41 19.74 -18.86
CA ARG A 110 -21.79 20.11 -19.16
C ARG A 110 -21.92 21.64 -19.13
N ALA A 111 -22.52 22.19 -20.18
CA ALA A 111 -23.27 23.45 -20.31
C ALA A 111 -23.25 23.71 -21.84
N ASP A 112 -24.35 23.60 -22.59
CA ASP A 112 -25.59 24.31 -22.36
C ASP A 112 -26.83 23.46 -22.67
N ALA A 113 -27.82 23.60 -21.80
CA ALA A 113 -29.20 23.33 -22.10
C ALA A 113 -29.87 24.64 -22.52
N LEU A 114 -30.80 24.54 -23.47
CA LEU A 114 -31.93 25.44 -23.69
C LEU A 114 -31.59 26.87 -24.10
N GLN A 115 -31.74 27.15 -25.39
CA GLN A 115 -32.56 28.27 -25.87
C GLN A 115 -32.99 27.98 -27.32
N GLU A 116 -34.31 27.84 -27.46
CA GLU A 116 -35.20 27.98 -28.65
C GLU A 116 -34.76 27.49 -30.04
#